data_AF-Q8CUW6-F1
#
_entry.id   AF-Q8CUW6-F1
#
_cell.length_a   1.000
_cell.length_b   1.000
_cell.length_c   1.000
_cell.angle_alpha   90.00
_cell.angle_beta   90.00
_cell.angle_gamma   90.00
#
_symmetry.space_group_name_H-M   'P 1'
#
loop_
_entity.id
_entity.type
_entity.pdbx_description
1 polymer ?
#
loop_
_entity_poly.entity_id
_entity_poly.type
_entity_poly.pdbx_seq_one_letter_code
_entity_poly.pdbx_strand_id
1 'polypeptide(L)'
;MFDFSLLDWVIVIICALFVGFSKSGLPNLVILVVTLIMFVFPARESVGLLLPMLLIGDLFAVTYYRRNVVWKYLTNLIPWVLMGILAGFFVLQYVNDEQLKPIIGVIVLIMIALNVVRERLGSKFNEMLPTSLTFTILMGVLGGFTTMVGNAAGAIMTIYLLVKGLPKKEFVGTGAWFFLSVNVIKFPFYMYLGLITTESLTFNLTMAPVIILGAIIGVKVLPLIPQHVFTMLILVLATVGGINLLFN
;
A
#
# COMPACT_ATOMS: atom_id res chain seq x y z
N MET A 1 -26.07 -1.76 2.76
CA MET A 1 -25.22 -0.55 2.87
C MET A 1 -24.84 -0.47 4.33
N PHE A 2 -23.55 -0.33 4.63
CA PHE A 2 -23.07 -0.31 6.00
C PHE A 2 -23.76 0.77 6.86
N ASP A 3 -24.17 0.41 8.08
CA ASP A 3 -24.73 1.35 9.07
C ASP A 3 -23.60 2.12 9.75
N PHE A 4 -23.15 3.20 9.10
CA PHE A 4 -22.07 4.05 9.59
C PHE A 4 -22.56 5.23 10.41
N SER A 5 -21.84 5.51 11.49
CA SER A 5 -21.93 6.81 12.15
C SER A 5 -21.36 7.92 11.25
N LEU A 6 -21.63 9.18 11.59
CA LEU A 6 -21.04 10.31 10.87
C LEU A 6 -19.50 10.27 10.89
N LEU A 7 -18.92 9.83 12.01
CA LEU A 7 -17.47 9.71 12.16
C LEU A 7 -16.90 8.64 11.22
N ASP A 8 -17.56 7.49 11.12
CA ASP A 8 -17.14 6.39 10.24
C ASP A 8 -17.14 6.84 8.78
N TRP A 9 -18.19 7.54 8.34
CA TRP A 9 -18.23 8.13 7.00
C TRP A 9 -17.06 9.06 6.74
N VAL A 10 -16.75 9.96 7.68
CA VAL A 10 -15.62 10.88 7.55
C VAL A 10 -14.31 10.12 7.42
N ILE A 11 -14.08 9.11 8.27
CA ILE A 11 -12.86 8.29 8.22
C ILE A 11 -12.74 7.59 6.87
N VAL A 12 -13.80 6.94 6.40
CA VAL A 12 -13.77 6.18 5.14
C VAL A 12 -13.57 7.09 3.92
N ILE A 13 -14.20 8.27 3.90
CA ILE A 13 -13.99 9.26 2.83
C ILE A 13 -12.54 9.77 2.83
N ILE A 14 -11.96 10.05 4.00
CA ILE A 14 -10.55 10.44 4.13
C ILE A 14 -9.64 9.30 3.64
N CYS A 15 -9.92 8.06 4.03
CA CYS A 15 -9.20 6.88 3.55
C CYS A 15 -9.27 6.77 2.03
N ALA A 16 -10.46 6.90 1.43
CA ALA A 16 -10.65 6.85 -0.02
C ALA A 16 -9.87 7.98 -0.74
N LEU A 17 -9.90 9.21 -0.21
CA LEU A 17 -9.09 10.32 -0.72
C LEU A 17 -7.59 9.99 -0.66
N PHE A 18 -7.11 9.45 0.47
CA PHE A 18 -5.71 9.11 0.66
C PHE A 18 -5.26 7.90 -0.18
N VAL A 19 -6.14 6.92 -0.42
CA VAL A 19 -5.90 5.84 -1.38
C VAL A 19 -5.59 6.44 -2.75
N GLY A 20 -6.44 7.34 -3.23
CA GLY A 20 -6.23 8.07 -4.49
C GLY A 20 -4.94 8.88 -4.47
N PHE A 21 -4.75 9.70 -3.43
CA PHE A 21 -3.59 10.58 -3.28
C PHE A 21 -2.27 9.79 -3.29
N SER A 22 -2.24 8.59 -2.70
CA SER A 22 -1.04 7.73 -2.66
C SER A 22 -0.49 7.40 -4.06
N LYS A 23 -1.36 7.39 -5.07
CA LYS A 23 -1.04 7.08 -6.47
C LYS A 23 -0.38 8.23 -7.22
N SER A 24 -0.17 9.38 -6.58
CA SER A 24 0.60 10.51 -7.11
C SER A 24 2.12 10.34 -6.99
N GLY A 25 2.60 9.26 -6.36
CA GLY A 25 4.03 8.99 -6.17
C GLY A 25 4.44 8.78 -4.70
N LEU A 26 3.48 8.57 -3.80
CA LEU A 26 3.68 8.39 -2.37
C LEU A 26 3.00 7.10 -1.88
N PRO A 27 3.50 5.93 -2.28
CA PRO A 27 2.86 4.67 -1.94
C PRO A 27 2.82 4.39 -0.41
N ASN A 28 3.69 5.04 0.36
CA ASN A 28 3.74 4.92 1.82
C ASN A 28 2.49 5.49 2.52
N LEU A 29 1.72 6.38 1.88
CA LEU A 29 0.49 6.91 2.47
C LEU A 29 -0.54 5.80 2.74
N VAL A 30 -0.49 4.69 2.00
CA VAL A 30 -1.37 3.54 2.21
C VAL A 30 -1.18 2.93 3.61
N ILE A 31 0.01 3.04 4.21
CA ILE A 31 0.27 2.55 5.58
C ILE A 31 -0.66 3.26 6.58
N LEU A 32 -0.83 4.59 6.42
CA LEU A 32 -1.75 5.36 7.25
C LEU A 32 -3.20 4.95 6.98
N VAL A 33 -3.58 4.77 5.72
CA VAL A 33 -4.94 4.32 5.34
C VAL A 33 -5.28 2.99 6.01
N VAL A 34 -4.36 2.02 5.99
CA VAL A 34 -4.55 0.71 6.63
C VAL A 34 -4.82 0.86 8.12
N THR A 35 -4.08 1.73 8.82
CA THR A 35 -4.34 1.96 10.25
C THR A 35 -5.64 2.70 10.53
N LEU A 36 -6.03 3.65 9.67
CA LEU A 36 -7.24 4.45 9.86
C LEU A 36 -8.52 3.66 9.60
N ILE A 37 -8.54 2.84 8.55
CA ILE A 37 -9.74 2.09 8.16
C ILE A 37 -10.12 1.03 9.21
N MET A 38 -9.15 0.53 9.97
CA MET A 38 -9.35 -0.49 11.01
C MET A 38 -10.01 0.07 12.29
N PHE A 39 -10.18 1.39 12.41
CA PHE A 39 -11.06 1.98 13.42
C PHE A 39 -12.54 1.81 13.07
N VAL A 40 -12.86 1.57 11.78
CA VAL A 40 -14.23 1.44 11.28
C VAL A 40 -14.59 -0.03 11.00
N PHE A 41 -13.65 -0.80 10.46
CA PHE A 41 -13.89 -2.19 10.08
C PHE A 41 -12.98 -3.18 10.82
N PRO A 42 -13.42 -4.43 11.01
CA PRO A 42 -12.54 -5.53 11.41
C PRO A 42 -11.31 -5.65 10.51
N ALA A 43 -10.25 -6.31 11.00
CA ALA A 43 -8.97 -6.36 10.30
C ALA A 43 -9.06 -7.05 8.93
N ARG A 44 -9.75 -8.18 8.87
CA ARG A 44 -9.94 -8.96 7.64
C ARG A 44 -10.77 -8.18 6.62
N GLU A 45 -11.87 -7.58 7.09
CA GLU A 45 -12.74 -6.74 6.25
C GLU A 45 -12.00 -5.51 5.71
N SER A 46 -11.23 -4.83 6.56
CA SER A 46 -10.39 -3.68 6.18
C SER A 46 -9.44 -4.01 5.03
N VAL A 47 -8.73 -5.14 5.13
CA VAL A 47 -7.78 -5.59 4.11
C VAL A 47 -8.50 -5.89 2.80
N GLY A 48 -9.65 -6.56 2.86
CA GLY A 48 -10.49 -6.88 1.71
C GLY A 48 -11.07 -5.65 1.03
N LEU A 49 -11.66 -4.74 1.80
CA LEU A 49 -12.27 -3.49 1.35
C LEU A 49 -11.28 -2.60 0.61
N LEU A 50 -10.05 -2.50 1.11
CA LEU A 50 -9.04 -1.64 0.52
C LEU A 50 -8.56 -2.12 -0.86
N LEU A 51 -8.62 -3.43 -1.17
CA LEU A 51 -8.06 -3.93 -2.43
C LEU A 51 -8.78 -3.36 -3.67
N PRO A 52 -10.12 -3.38 -3.78
CA PRO A 52 -10.82 -2.72 -4.88
C PRO A 52 -10.60 -1.20 -4.91
N MET A 53 -10.51 -0.52 -3.75
CA MET A 53 -10.18 0.91 -3.72
C MET A 53 -8.79 1.17 -4.31
N LEU A 54 -7.81 0.35 -3.95
CA LEU A 54 -6.45 0.42 -4.47
C LEU A 54 -6.43 0.17 -5.98
N LEU A 55 -7.19 -0.80 -6.48
CA LEU A 55 -7.33 -1.08 -7.91
C LEU A 55 -7.87 0.12 -8.69
N ILE A 56 -8.90 0.81 -8.18
CA ILE A 56 -9.43 2.05 -8.80
C ILE A 56 -8.32 3.10 -8.89
N GLY A 57 -7.58 3.31 -7.79
CA GLY A 57 -6.44 4.23 -7.78
C GLY A 57 -5.32 3.80 -8.73
N ASP A 58 -5.02 2.50 -8.82
CA ASP A 58 -3.98 1.94 -9.69
C ASP A 58 -4.32 2.12 -11.17
N LEU A 59 -5.59 1.96 -11.55
CA LEU A 59 -6.06 2.21 -12.91
C LEU A 59 -5.85 3.68 -13.31
N PHE A 60 -6.14 4.62 -12.40
CA PHE A 60 -5.82 6.03 -12.61
C PHE A 60 -4.30 6.24 -12.76
N ALA A 61 -3.50 5.68 -11.84
CA ALA A 61 -2.05 5.81 -11.82
C ALA A 61 -1.42 5.32 -13.13
N VAL A 62 -1.80 4.13 -13.59
CA VAL A 62 -1.30 3.57 -14.84
C VAL A 62 -1.77 4.40 -16.01
N THR A 63 -3.03 4.83 -16.07
CA THR A 63 -3.51 5.69 -17.17
C THR A 63 -2.69 6.98 -17.30
N TYR A 64 -2.32 7.58 -16.16
CA TYR A 64 -1.56 8.82 -16.12
C TYR A 64 -0.04 8.63 -16.36
N TYR A 65 0.56 7.57 -15.81
CA TYR A 65 2.03 7.36 -15.81
C TYR A 65 2.54 6.23 -16.73
N ARG A 66 1.65 5.54 -17.47
CA ARG A 66 1.97 4.32 -18.26
C ARG A 66 3.19 4.38 -19.18
N ARG A 67 3.55 5.58 -19.67
CA ARG A 67 4.66 5.75 -20.63
C ARG A 67 6.05 5.62 -20.00
N ASN A 68 6.16 5.71 -18.66
CA ASN A 68 7.43 5.78 -17.96
C ASN A 68 7.69 4.50 -17.15
N VAL A 69 7.57 3.33 -17.77
CA VAL A 69 7.74 2.03 -17.09
C VAL A 69 9.03 1.35 -17.50
N VAL A 70 9.76 0.80 -16.53
CA VAL A 70 10.94 -0.03 -16.77
C VAL A 70 10.61 -1.48 -16.49
N TRP A 71 10.08 -2.17 -17.51
CA TRP A 71 9.57 -3.54 -17.43
C TRP A 71 10.58 -4.55 -16.87
N LYS A 72 11.87 -4.38 -17.19
CA LYS A 72 12.95 -5.26 -16.72
C LYS A 72 12.96 -5.43 -15.20
N TYR A 73 12.63 -4.39 -14.44
CA TYR A 73 12.62 -4.49 -12.98
C TYR A 73 11.35 -5.17 -12.46
N LEU A 74 10.21 -4.99 -13.13
CA LEU A 74 8.97 -5.66 -12.76
C LEU A 74 9.02 -7.17 -13.05
N THR A 75 9.42 -7.56 -14.25
CA THR A 75 9.45 -8.98 -14.65
C THR A 75 10.43 -9.80 -13.80
N ASN A 76 11.53 -9.19 -13.35
CA ASN A 76 12.47 -9.84 -12.44
C ASN A 76 11.98 -9.92 -10.99
N LEU A 77 11.09 -9.02 -10.57
CA LEU A 77 10.58 -8.95 -9.20
C LEU A 77 9.31 -9.81 -9.01
N ILE A 78 8.40 -9.81 -9.99
CA ILE A 78 7.09 -10.45 -9.91
C ILE A 78 7.13 -11.93 -9.47
N PRO A 79 8.02 -12.79 -9.99
CA PRO A 79 8.07 -14.20 -9.54
C PRO A 79 8.28 -14.35 -8.03
N TRP A 80 9.13 -13.50 -7.44
CA TRP A 80 9.41 -13.50 -6.01
C TRP A 80 8.26 -12.88 -5.20
N VAL A 81 7.58 -11.90 -5.78
CA VAL A 81 6.35 -11.31 -5.23
C VAL A 81 5.23 -12.34 -5.15
N LEU A 82 5.08 -13.19 -6.17
CA LEU A 82 4.11 -14.28 -6.17
C LEU A 82 4.35 -15.22 -4.99
N MET A 83 5.61 -15.58 -4.70
CA MET A 83 5.91 -16.40 -3.52
C MET A 83 5.50 -15.71 -2.22
N GLY A 84 5.75 -14.41 -2.10
CA GLY A 84 5.29 -13.61 -0.96
C GLY A 84 3.77 -13.55 -0.84
N ILE A 85 3.06 -13.37 -1.96
CA ILE A 85 1.59 -13.36 -2.02
C ILE A 85 1.05 -14.72 -1.59
N LEU A 86 1.62 -15.83 -2.07
CA LEU A 86 1.17 -17.17 -1.67
C LEU A 86 1.42 -17.43 -0.18
N ALA A 87 2.56 -17.00 0.36
CA ALA A 87 2.81 -17.08 1.80
C ALA A 87 1.78 -16.26 2.60
N GLY A 88 1.50 -15.02 2.19
CA GLY A 88 0.49 -14.17 2.82
C GLY A 88 -0.94 -14.71 2.67
N PHE A 89 -1.24 -15.37 1.56
CA PHE A 89 -2.52 -16.04 1.31
C PHE A 89 -2.78 -17.12 2.36
N PHE A 90 -1.82 -18.01 2.58
CA PHE A 90 -1.95 -19.06 3.59
C PHE A 90 -2.08 -18.47 5.00
N VAL A 91 -1.35 -17.40 5.33
CA VAL A 91 -1.54 -16.69 6.59
C VAL A 91 -2.99 -16.20 6.73
N LEU A 92 -3.53 -15.50 5.73
CA LEU A 92 -4.91 -15.02 5.76
C LEU A 92 -5.96 -16.14 5.76
N GLN A 93 -5.62 -17.33 5.28
CA GLN A 93 -6.53 -18.48 5.34
C GLN A 93 -6.75 -19.00 6.76
N TYR A 94 -5.74 -18.92 7.63
CA TYR A 94 -5.78 -19.52 8.97
C TYR A 94 -5.90 -18.53 10.13
N VAL A 95 -5.68 -17.23 9.89
CA VAL A 95 -5.60 -16.20 10.94
C VAL A 95 -6.94 -15.45 11.09
N ASN A 96 -7.52 -15.38 12.29
CA ASN A 96 -8.75 -14.60 12.53
C ASN A 96 -8.47 -13.08 12.70
N ASP A 97 -9.49 -12.26 12.90
CA ASP A 97 -9.32 -10.80 13.08
C ASP A 97 -8.43 -10.42 14.27
N GLU A 98 -8.57 -11.10 15.41
CA GLU A 98 -7.80 -10.85 16.63
C GLU A 98 -6.30 -11.13 16.42
N GLN A 99 -5.97 -12.13 15.62
CA GLN A 99 -4.59 -12.46 15.27
C GLN A 99 -4.06 -11.59 14.12
N LEU A 100 -4.92 -11.18 13.19
CA LEU A 100 -4.53 -10.39 12.02
C LEU A 100 -4.16 -8.95 12.40
N LYS A 101 -4.92 -8.35 13.33
CA LYS A 101 -4.65 -7.00 13.85
C LYS A 101 -3.18 -6.80 14.28
N PRO A 102 -2.62 -7.58 15.22
CA PRO A 102 -1.25 -7.40 15.66
C PRO A 102 -0.23 -7.72 14.56
N ILE A 103 -0.51 -8.69 13.67
CA ILE A 103 0.35 -8.97 12.52
C ILE A 103 0.48 -7.73 11.62
N ILE A 104 -0.65 -7.07 11.30
CA ILE A 104 -0.67 -5.84 10.52
C ILE A 104 0.04 -4.71 11.28
N GLY A 105 -0.21 -4.58 12.59
CA GLY A 105 0.47 -3.62 13.46
C GLY A 105 2.00 -3.75 13.40
N VAL A 106 2.53 -4.98 13.52
CA VAL A 106 3.96 -5.27 13.38
C VAL A 106 4.47 -4.89 11.99
N ILE A 107 3.77 -5.28 10.92
CA ILE A 107 4.15 -4.93 9.54
C ILE A 107 4.21 -3.40 9.37
N VAL A 108 3.19 -2.69 9.83
CA VAL A 108 3.11 -1.22 9.77
C VAL A 108 4.30 -0.59 10.50
N LEU A 109 4.60 -1.03 11.72
CA LEU A 109 5.72 -0.50 12.50
C LEU A 109 7.08 -0.80 11.86
N ILE A 110 7.27 -1.99 11.28
CA ILE A 110 8.49 -2.30 10.52
C ILE A 110 8.59 -1.38 9.29
N MET A 111 7.50 -1.16 8.54
CA MET A 111 7.51 -0.27 7.38
C MET A 111 7.79 1.19 7.76
N ILE A 112 7.29 1.64 8.92
CA ILE A 112 7.60 2.95 9.49
C ILE A 112 9.08 3.04 9.86
N ALA A 113 9.60 2.05 10.59
CA ALA A 113 11.01 2.01 10.99
C ALA A 113 11.94 2.05 9.76
N LEU A 114 11.62 1.27 8.72
CA LEU A 114 12.36 1.29 7.45
C LEU A 114 12.34 2.68 6.80
N ASN A 115 11.19 3.37 6.79
CA ASN A 115 11.11 4.72 6.25
C ASN A 115 11.91 5.75 7.08
N VAL A 116 11.86 5.67 8.42
CA VAL A 116 12.63 6.55 9.31
C VAL A 116 14.13 6.33 9.13
N VAL A 117 14.58 5.08 9.11
CA VAL A 117 15.99 4.73 8.91
C VAL A 117 16.49 5.27 7.57
N ARG A 118 15.71 5.07 6.50
CA ARG A 118 16.01 5.60 5.17
C ARG A 118 16.12 7.13 5.16
N GLU A 119 15.17 7.82 5.78
CA GLU A 119 15.17 9.29 5.82
C GLU A 119 16.36 9.84 6.60
N ARG A 120 16.71 9.23 7.74
CA ARG A 120 17.87 9.63 8.56
C ARG A 120 19.21 9.36 7.87
N LEU A 121 19.34 8.22 7.20
CA LEU A 121 20.59 7.83 6.54
C LEU A 121 20.77 8.48 5.16
N GLY A 122 19.70 8.97 4.53
CA GLY A 122 19.75 9.73 3.28
C GLY A 122 20.48 8.98 2.17
N SER A 123 21.49 9.62 1.55
CA SER A 123 22.29 8.99 0.48
C SER A 123 23.08 7.77 0.95
N LYS A 124 23.54 7.75 2.21
CA LYS A 124 24.26 6.60 2.78
C LYS A 124 23.41 5.35 2.81
N PHE A 125 22.09 5.49 3.00
CA PHE A 125 21.17 4.35 2.90
C PHE A 125 21.26 3.69 1.53
N ASN A 126 21.23 4.50 0.47
CA ASN A 126 21.26 3.99 -0.90
C ASN A 126 22.60 3.31 -1.24
N GLU A 127 23.72 3.84 -0.73
CA GLU A 127 25.05 3.25 -0.91
C GLU A 127 25.20 1.89 -0.21
N MET A 128 24.50 1.67 0.90
CA MET A 128 24.52 0.42 1.66
C MET A 128 23.68 -0.70 1.02
N LEU A 129 22.81 -0.38 0.06
CA LEU A 129 21.86 -1.35 -0.48
C LEU A 129 22.50 -2.27 -1.53
N PRO A 130 22.44 -3.59 -1.35
CA PRO A 130 23.01 -4.52 -2.30
C PRO A 130 22.22 -4.57 -3.61
N THR A 131 22.91 -4.63 -4.74
CA THR A 131 22.30 -4.79 -6.08
C THR A 131 22.09 -6.26 -6.48
N SER A 132 22.36 -7.19 -5.56
CA SER A 132 22.40 -8.63 -5.81
C SER A 132 21.03 -9.23 -6.16
N LEU A 133 21.06 -10.43 -6.75
CA LEU A 133 19.84 -11.21 -7.00
C LEU A 133 19.12 -11.52 -5.68
N THR A 134 19.86 -11.87 -4.63
CA THR A 134 19.32 -12.13 -3.27
C THR A 134 18.51 -10.96 -2.75
N PHE A 135 18.96 -9.72 -2.99
CA PHE A 135 18.20 -8.54 -2.62
C PHE A 135 16.87 -8.44 -3.39
N THR A 136 16.88 -8.72 -4.69
CA THR A 136 15.66 -8.72 -5.51
C THR A 136 14.67 -9.79 -5.04
N ILE A 137 15.17 -10.99 -4.69
CA ILE A 137 14.37 -12.08 -4.12
C ILE A 137 13.74 -11.62 -2.80
N LEU A 138 14.54 -11.09 -1.88
CA LEU A 138 14.08 -10.67 -0.55
C LEU A 138 13.04 -9.55 -0.65
N MET A 139 13.29 -8.52 -1.46
CA MET A 139 12.34 -7.43 -1.68
C MET A 139 11.05 -7.92 -2.33
N GLY A 140 11.14 -8.89 -3.26
CA GLY A 140 9.98 -9.48 -3.88
C GLY A 140 9.12 -10.24 -2.87
N VAL A 141 9.72 -11.17 -2.12
CA VAL A 141 9.00 -11.97 -1.11
C VAL A 141 8.39 -11.09 -0.03
N LEU A 142 9.17 -10.15 0.55
CA LEU A 142 8.65 -9.23 1.56
C LEU A 142 7.55 -8.32 0.98
N GLY A 143 7.75 -7.81 -0.23
CA GLY A 143 6.78 -6.95 -0.92
C GLY A 143 5.48 -7.70 -1.15
N GLY A 144 5.54 -8.94 -1.64
CA GLY A 144 4.40 -9.83 -1.84
C GLY A 144 3.67 -10.14 -0.54
N PHE A 145 4.39 -10.53 0.50
CA PHE A 145 3.82 -10.87 1.80
C PHE A 145 3.11 -9.68 2.45
N THR A 146 3.80 -8.54 2.54
CA THR A 146 3.26 -7.34 3.17
C THR A 146 2.10 -6.71 2.39
N THR A 147 2.11 -6.78 1.04
CA THR A 147 0.93 -6.38 0.27
C THR A 147 -0.24 -7.33 0.51
N MET A 148 0.00 -8.64 0.58
CA MET A 148 -1.06 -9.62 0.72
C MET A 148 -1.73 -9.53 2.09
N VAL A 149 -0.94 -9.42 3.17
CA VAL A 149 -1.47 -9.45 4.55
C VAL A 149 -2.03 -8.09 4.98
N GLY A 150 -1.40 -6.98 4.58
CA GLY A 150 -1.73 -5.66 5.13
C GLY A 150 -1.76 -4.52 4.12
N ASN A 151 -1.75 -4.79 2.80
CA ASN A 151 -1.69 -3.75 1.76
C ASN A 151 -0.51 -2.75 1.92
N ALA A 152 0.57 -3.15 2.60
CA ALA A 152 1.61 -2.25 3.10
C ALA A 152 2.96 -2.33 2.37
N ALA A 153 2.99 -2.75 1.11
CA ALA A 153 4.25 -2.94 0.35
C ALA A 153 4.93 -1.65 -0.13
N GLY A 154 4.36 -0.47 0.16
CA GLY A 154 4.84 0.83 -0.33
C GLY A 154 6.31 1.10 -0.03
N ALA A 155 6.74 0.84 1.20
CA ALA A 155 8.11 1.11 1.63
C ALA A 155 9.11 0.15 0.95
N ILE A 156 8.77 -1.14 0.89
CA ILE A 156 9.60 -2.17 0.25
C ILE A 156 9.76 -1.87 -1.25
N MET A 157 8.66 -1.54 -1.94
CA MET A 157 8.72 -1.20 -3.36
C MET A 157 9.54 0.07 -3.60
N THR A 158 9.39 1.06 -2.72
CA THR A 158 10.19 2.29 -2.78
C THR A 158 11.68 1.99 -2.65
N ILE A 159 12.07 1.18 -1.66
CA ILE A 159 13.48 0.77 -1.47
C ILE A 159 13.99 0.04 -2.71
N TYR A 160 13.23 -0.93 -3.23
CA TYR A 160 13.62 -1.69 -4.42
C TYR A 160 13.90 -0.78 -5.62
N LEU A 161 13.01 0.17 -5.92
CA LEU A 161 13.16 1.06 -7.08
C LEU A 161 14.29 2.09 -6.90
N LEU A 162 14.58 2.52 -5.68
CA LEU A 162 15.71 3.41 -5.39
C LEU A 162 17.05 2.72 -5.69
N VAL A 163 17.18 1.44 -5.32
CA VAL A 163 18.38 0.64 -5.64
C VAL A 163 18.58 0.52 -7.14
N LYS A 164 17.49 0.52 -7.90
CA LYS A 164 17.55 0.53 -9.38
C LYS A 164 17.84 1.89 -9.98
N GLY A 165 17.97 2.95 -9.16
CA GLY A 165 18.38 4.28 -9.60
C GLY A 165 17.41 4.95 -10.57
N LEU A 166 16.13 4.59 -10.53
CA LEU A 166 15.15 5.10 -11.49
C LEU A 166 14.92 6.62 -11.32
N PRO A 167 14.94 7.40 -12.41
CA PRO A 167 14.46 8.78 -12.40
C PRO A 167 13.01 8.86 -11.86
N LYS A 168 12.63 9.98 -11.25
CA LYS A 168 11.31 10.16 -10.61
C LYS A 168 10.12 9.71 -11.49
N LYS A 169 10.14 10.04 -12.79
CA LYS A 169 9.08 9.66 -13.73
C LYS A 169 9.00 8.14 -13.92
N GLU A 170 10.15 7.48 -14.05
CA GLU A 170 10.25 6.03 -14.19
C GLU A 170 9.93 5.30 -12.89
N PHE A 171 10.32 5.88 -11.75
CA PHE A 171 9.97 5.39 -10.42
C PHE A 171 8.44 5.33 -10.25
N VAL A 172 7.74 6.43 -10.54
CA VAL A 172 6.28 6.50 -10.39
C VAL A 172 5.57 5.60 -11.40
N GLY A 173 5.99 5.61 -12.68
CA GLY A 173 5.38 4.77 -13.71
C GLY A 173 5.59 3.27 -13.48
N THR A 174 6.80 2.87 -13.07
CA THR A 174 7.11 1.47 -12.72
C THR A 174 6.36 1.04 -11.47
N GLY A 175 6.27 1.90 -10.45
CA GLY A 175 5.46 1.65 -9.25
C GLY A 175 3.97 1.49 -9.55
N ALA A 176 3.40 2.33 -10.43
CA ALA A 176 2.00 2.24 -10.83
C ALA A 176 1.66 0.87 -11.45
N TRP A 177 2.50 0.40 -12.39
CA TRP A 177 2.33 -0.92 -12.99
C TRP A 177 2.53 -2.05 -11.97
N PHE A 178 3.50 -1.93 -11.07
CA PHE A 178 3.69 -2.91 -10.00
C PHE A 178 2.43 -3.08 -9.15
N PHE A 179 1.90 -1.97 -8.60
CA PHE A 179 0.73 -2.04 -7.71
C PHE A 179 -0.50 -2.56 -8.43
N LEU A 180 -0.74 -2.13 -9.67
CA LEU A 180 -1.83 -2.68 -10.49
C LEU A 180 -1.66 -4.20 -10.66
N SER A 181 -0.49 -4.66 -11.09
CA SER A 181 -0.25 -6.09 -11.36
C SER A 181 -0.44 -6.93 -10.09
N VAL A 182 0.16 -6.54 -8.96
CA VAL A 182 0.04 -7.33 -7.72
C VAL A 182 -1.36 -7.30 -7.15
N ASN A 183 -2.08 -6.17 -7.25
CA ASN A 183 -3.44 -6.08 -6.76
C ASN A 183 -4.43 -6.86 -7.63
N VAL A 184 -4.22 -6.90 -8.94
CA VAL A 184 -4.98 -7.77 -9.85
C VAL A 184 -4.73 -9.25 -9.52
N ILE A 185 -3.48 -9.64 -9.25
CA ILE A 185 -3.13 -11.01 -8.83
C ILE A 185 -3.81 -11.37 -7.50
N LYS A 186 -3.85 -10.45 -6.54
CA LYS A 186 -4.47 -10.66 -5.22
C LYS A 186 -5.99 -10.80 -5.28
N PHE A 187 -6.63 -10.13 -6.22
CA PHE A 187 -8.09 -10.06 -6.31
C PHE A 187 -8.80 -11.43 -6.24
N PRO A 188 -8.43 -12.44 -7.06
CA PRO A 188 -9.04 -13.77 -6.94
C PRO A 188 -8.77 -14.45 -5.59
N PHE A 189 -7.60 -14.24 -4.98
CA PHE A 189 -7.31 -14.80 -3.66
C PHE A 189 -8.19 -14.18 -2.56
N TYR A 190 -8.41 -12.86 -2.60
CA TYR A 190 -9.28 -12.18 -1.64
C TYR A 190 -10.76 -12.57 -1.82
N MET A 191 -11.21 -12.74 -3.07
CA MET A 191 -12.52 -13.29 -3.37
C MET A 191 -12.67 -14.72 -2.81
N TYR A 192 -11.66 -15.58 -3.02
CA TYR A 192 -11.65 -16.94 -2.49
C TYR A 192 -11.70 -17.00 -0.96
N LEU A 193 -10.97 -16.10 -0.29
CA LEU A 193 -10.95 -15.98 1.17
C LEU A 193 -12.22 -15.32 1.75
N GLY A 194 -13.17 -14.91 0.90
CA GLY A 194 -14.39 -14.22 1.31
C GLY A 194 -14.16 -12.81 1.87
N LEU A 195 -12.98 -12.22 1.65
CA LEU A 195 -12.63 -10.87 2.13
C LEU A 195 -13.28 -9.77 1.28
N ILE A 196 -13.63 -10.09 0.04
CA ILE A 196 -14.36 -9.20 -0.86
C ILE A 196 -15.77 -9.76 -1.05
N THR A 197 -16.75 -9.00 -0.61
CA THR A 197 -18.18 -9.31 -0.75
C THR A 197 -18.83 -8.40 -1.80
N THR A 198 -19.99 -8.79 -2.33
CA THR A 198 -20.79 -7.95 -3.23
C THR A 198 -21.12 -6.60 -2.60
N GLU A 199 -21.43 -6.58 -1.30
CA GLU A 199 -21.68 -5.34 -0.57
C GLU A 199 -20.42 -4.46 -0.54
N SER A 200 -19.25 -5.01 -0.20
CA SER A 200 -18.00 -4.26 -0.23
C SER A 200 -17.66 -3.70 -1.62
N LEU A 201 -17.96 -4.44 -2.70
CA LEU A 201 -17.74 -3.98 -4.07
C LEU A 201 -18.67 -2.83 -4.44
N THR A 202 -19.96 -2.92 -4.12
CA THR A 202 -20.90 -1.82 -4.37
C THR A 202 -20.50 -0.57 -3.59
N PHE A 203 -20.08 -0.73 -2.34
CA PHE A 203 -19.55 0.37 -1.54
C PHE A 203 -18.28 0.99 -2.17
N ASN A 204 -17.32 0.17 -2.58
CA ASN A 204 -16.11 0.64 -3.25
C ASN A 204 -16.40 1.43 -4.54
N LEU A 205 -17.44 1.07 -5.29
CA LEU A 205 -17.88 1.82 -6.46
C LEU A 205 -18.41 3.22 -6.07
N THR A 206 -19.14 3.35 -4.97
CA THR A 206 -19.58 4.66 -4.47
C THR A 206 -18.42 5.56 -4.05
N MET A 207 -17.30 4.96 -3.61
CA MET A 207 -16.08 5.69 -3.24
C MET A 207 -15.19 6.02 -4.45
N ALA A 208 -15.44 5.45 -5.63
CA ALA A 208 -14.61 5.67 -6.81
C ALA A 208 -14.43 7.15 -7.19
N PRO A 209 -15.46 8.02 -7.18
CA PRO A 209 -15.29 9.45 -7.46
C PRO A 209 -14.36 10.14 -6.46
N VAL A 210 -14.44 9.74 -5.18
CA VAL A 210 -13.60 10.27 -4.10
C VAL A 210 -12.14 9.83 -4.29
N ILE A 211 -11.90 8.56 -4.63
CA ILE A 211 -10.56 8.04 -4.93
C ILE A 211 -9.95 8.77 -6.13
N ILE A 212 -10.71 8.95 -7.21
CA ILE A 212 -10.25 9.67 -8.41
C ILE A 212 -9.94 11.13 -8.07
N LEU A 213 -10.79 11.80 -7.29
CA LEU A 213 -10.56 13.15 -6.82
C LEU A 213 -9.25 13.23 -6.01
N GLY A 214 -9.04 12.32 -5.06
CA GLY A 214 -7.82 12.23 -4.26
C GLY A 214 -6.57 12.06 -5.14
N ALA A 215 -6.65 11.25 -6.19
CA ALA A 215 -5.55 11.05 -7.14
C ALA A 215 -5.25 12.32 -7.96
N ILE A 216 -6.27 13.02 -8.45
CA ILE A 216 -6.13 14.31 -9.15
C ILE A 216 -5.50 15.37 -8.24
N ILE A 217 -5.97 15.47 -6.99
CA ILE A 217 -5.41 16.37 -5.98
C ILE A 217 -3.94 16.02 -5.75
N GLY A 218 -3.62 14.74 -5.54
CA GLY A 218 -2.24 14.29 -5.33
C GLY A 218 -1.31 14.68 -6.47
N VAL A 219 -1.71 14.46 -7.72
CA VAL A 219 -0.91 14.84 -8.90
C VAL A 219 -0.59 16.34 -8.93
N LYS A 220 -1.55 17.20 -8.56
CA LYS A 220 -1.41 18.66 -8.61
C LYS A 220 -0.68 19.24 -7.38
N VAL A 221 -0.96 18.69 -6.20
CA VAL A 221 -0.55 19.27 -4.92
C VAL A 221 0.76 18.67 -4.43
N LEU A 222 1.07 17.41 -4.75
CA LEU A 222 2.32 16.77 -4.31
C LEU A 222 3.58 17.59 -4.65
N PRO A 223 3.73 18.20 -5.84
CA PRO A 223 4.89 19.05 -6.13
C PRO A 223 5.03 20.28 -5.24
N LEU A 224 3.94 20.71 -4.58
CA LEU A 224 3.89 21.91 -3.73
C LEU A 224 4.16 21.63 -2.25
N ILE A 225 4.02 20.36 -1.81
CA ILE A 225 4.18 20.00 -0.41
C ILE A 225 5.65 19.68 -0.12
N PRO A 226 6.27 20.29 0.91
CA PRO A 226 7.58 19.88 1.37
C PRO A 226 7.57 18.41 1.79
N GLN A 227 8.38 17.59 1.12
CA GLN A 227 8.41 16.14 1.31
C GLN A 227 8.57 15.74 2.78
N HIS A 228 9.40 16.46 3.54
CA HIS A 228 9.69 16.16 4.95
C HIS A 228 8.45 16.32 5.85
N VAL A 229 7.68 17.41 5.68
CA VAL A 229 6.47 17.68 6.50
C VAL A 229 5.42 16.60 6.26
N PHE A 230 5.20 16.26 5.00
CA PHE A 230 4.23 15.23 4.63
C PHE A 230 4.63 13.85 5.15
N THR A 231 5.91 13.51 5.01
CA THR A 231 6.45 12.23 5.48
C THR A 231 6.33 12.12 7.00
N MET A 232 6.67 13.18 7.73
CA MET A 232 6.56 13.21 9.19
C MET A 232 5.11 13.01 9.64
N LEU A 233 4.13 13.70 9.04
CA LEU A 233 2.71 13.56 9.38
C LEU A 233 2.21 12.12 9.19
N ILE A 234 2.52 11.50 8.05
CA ILE A 234 2.15 10.09 7.79
C ILE A 234 2.76 9.18 8.84
N LEU A 235 4.06 9.32 9.11
CA LEU A 235 4.77 8.41 10.01
C LEU A 235 4.25 8.52 11.44
N VAL A 236 3.99 9.74 11.94
CA VAL A 236 3.44 9.94 13.29
C VAL A 236 2.06 9.32 13.41
N LEU A 237 1.14 9.65 12.50
CA LEU A 237 -0.24 9.13 12.56
C LEU A 237 -0.28 7.61 12.36
N ALA A 238 0.51 7.07 11.43
CA ALA A 238 0.59 5.64 11.20
C ALA A 238 1.29 4.90 12.35
N THR A 239 2.18 5.55 13.10
CA THR A 239 2.80 4.97 14.31
C THR A 239 1.76 4.85 15.41
N VAL A 240 0.97 5.90 15.65
CA VAL A 240 -0.12 5.85 16.62
C VAL A 240 -1.11 4.74 16.25
N GLY A 241 -1.50 4.65 14.98
CA GLY A 241 -2.36 3.58 14.48
C GLY A 241 -1.74 2.19 14.59
N GLY A 242 -0.47 2.03 14.22
CA GLY A 242 0.24 0.75 14.30
C GLY A 242 0.43 0.26 15.74
N ILE A 243 0.70 1.16 16.68
CA ILE A 243 0.73 0.85 18.12
C ILE A 243 -0.67 0.47 18.60
N ASN A 244 -1.71 1.19 18.19
CA ASN A 244 -3.08 0.88 18.56
C ASN A 244 -3.46 -0.55 18.16
N LEU A 245 -3.10 -0.99 16.94
CA LEU A 245 -3.35 -2.35 16.45
C LEU A 245 -2.62 -3.47 17.20
N LEU A 246 -1.57 -3.15 17.98
CA LEU A 246 -0.89 -4.14 18.81
C LEU A 246 -1.57 -4.35 20.16
N PHE A 247 -2.25 -3.32 20.68
CA PHE A 247 -2.74 -3.29 22.05
C PHE A 247 -4.28 -3.27 22.16
N ASN A 248 -5.00 -3.06 21.05
CA ASN A 248 -6.48 -3.02 20.97
C ASN A 248 -6.98 -3.71 19.68
#